data_AF-A0A9E1Y1W5-F1
#
_entry.id   AF-A0A9E1Y1W5-F1
#
_cell.length_a   1.000
_cell.length_b   1.000
_cell.length_c   1.000
_cell.angle_alpha   90.00
_cell.angle_beta   90.00
_cell.angle_gamma   90.00
#
_symmetry.space_group_name_H-M   'P 1'
#
loop_
_entity.id
_entity.type
_entity.pdbx_description
1 polymer ?
#
loop_
_entity_poly.entity_id
_entity_poly.type
_entity_poly.pdbx_seq_one_letter_code
_entity_poly.pdbx_strand_id
1 'polypeptide(L)' 'RDTAVLLDAHLANNQFLLGDRYAIPDMTLAIVMGFAKNVGQDFFDLPNLSRFYAVVTARAAFQ' A
#
# COMPACT_ATOMS: atom_id res chain seq x y z
N ARG A 1 -6.57 -10.17 -7.45
CA ARG A 1 -7.42 -9.00 -7.12
C ARG A 1 -8.00 -9.12 -5.71
N ASP A 2 -8.47 -10.29 -5.30
CA ASP A 2 -9.07 -10.56 -3.98
C ASP A 2 -8.19 -10.14 -2.79
N THR A 3 -6.88 -10.46 -2.83
CA THR A 3 -5.94 -10.03 -1.79
C THR A 3 -5.85 -8.50 -1.66
N ALA A 4 -5.92 -7.75 -2.77
CA ALA A 4 -5.87 -6.30 -2.74
C ALA A 4 -7.13 -5.71 -2.07
N VAL A 5 -8.30 -6.30 -2.33
CA VAL A 5 -9.56 -5.92 -1.67
C VAL A 5 -9.49 -6.18 -0.16
N LEU A 6 -8.92 -7.32 0.27
CA LEU A 6 -8.73 -7.61 1.69
C LEU A 6 -7.76 -6.63 2.36
N LEU A 7 -6.67 -6.27 1.68
CA LEU A 7 -5.72 -5.28 2.17
C LEU A 7 -6.35 -3.88 2.25
N ASP A 8 -7.15 -3.49 1.27
CA ASP A 8 -7.86 -2.21 1.29
C ASP A 8 -8.83 -2.13 2.48
N ALA A 9 -9.61 -3.18 2.72
CA ALA A 9 -10.51 -3.27 3.87
C ALA A 9 -9.75 -3.23 5.21
N HIS A 10 -8.59 -3.90 5.30
CA HIS A 10 -7.72 -3.83 6.48
C HIS A 10 -7.20 -2.41 6.73
N LEU A 11 -6.77 -1.74 5.66
CA LEU A 11 -6.24 -0.37 5.70
C LEU A 11 -7.33 0.69 5.90
N ALA A 12 -8.62 0.34 5.86
CA ALA A 12 -9.70 1.26 6.22
C ALA A 12 -9.64 1.65 7.71
N ASN A 13 -9.16 0.73 8.56
CA ASN A 13 -9.08 0.92 10.02
C ASN A 13 -7.65 1.06 10.54
N ASN A 14 -6.64 0.97 9.67
CA ASN A 14 -5.23 0.96 10.06
C ASN A 14 -4.41 1.86 9.14
N GLN A 15 -3.50 2.67 9.71
CA GLN A 15 -2.64 3.51 8.88
C GLN A 15 -1.68 2.69 8.00
N PHE A 16 -1.17 1.57 8.53
CA PHE A 16 -0.18 0.65 7.96
C PHE A 16 -0.61 -0.82 8.13
N LEU A 17 0.21 -1.76 7.66
CA LEU A 17 -0.10 -3.19 7.72
C LEU A 17 -0.14 -3.73 9.17
N LEU A 18 0.67 -3.16 10.08
CA LEU A 18 0.72 -3.53 11.50
C LEU A 18 0.05 -2.47 12.39
N GLY A 19 -1.14 -2.01 12.00
CA GLY A 19 -1.85 -0.94 12.71
C GLY A 19 -1.28 0.43 12.37
N ASP A 20 -0.99 1.24 13.39
CA ASP A 20 -0.44 2.59 13.18
C ASP A 20 1.10 2.64 13.23
N ARG A 21 1.74 1.48 13.34
CA ARG A 21 3.20 1.35 13.35
C ARG A 21 3.72 1.02 11.97
N TYR A 22 4.51 1.94 11.41
CA TYR A 22 5.28 1.68 10.19
C TYR A 22 6.34 0.59 10.41
N ALA A 23 6.45 -0.33 9.47
CA ALA A 23 7.38 -1.45 9.48
C ALA A 23 7.84 -1.84 8.07
N ILE A 24 8.83 -2.72 7.98
CA ILE A 24 9.40 -3.22 6.71
C ILE A 24 8.33 -3.70 5.70
N PRO A 25 7.28 -4.44 6.11
CA PRO A 25 6.24 -4.89 5.18
C PRO A 25 5.55 -3.75 4.43
N ASP A 26 5.48 -2.55 5.01
CA ASP A 26 4.82 -1.42 4.36
C ASP A 26 5.61 -0.94 3.14
N MET A 27 6.94 -0.82 3.30
CA MET A 27 7.86 -0.50 2.20
C MET A 27 7.81 -1.58 1.12
N THR A 28 7.81 -2.84 1.52
CA THR A 28 7.72 -3.97 0.59
C THR A 28 6.42 -3.91 -0.22
N LEU A 29 5.28 -3.67 0.42
CA LEU A 29 4.00 -3.58 -0.28
C LEU A 29 3.96 -2.39 -1.25
N ALA A 30 4.46 -1.22 -0.85
CA ALA A 30 4.53 -0.06 -1.75
C ALA A 30 5.39 -0.34 -2.99
N ILE A 31 6.54 -1.01 -2.85
CA ILE A 31 7.36 -1.43 -3.99
C ILE A 31 6.60 -2.40 -4.89
N VAL A 32 5.94 -3.41 -4.31
CA VAL A 32 5.12 -4.38 -5.05
C VAL A 32 3.99 -3.69 -5.83
N MET A 33 3.30 -2.72 -5.23
CA MET A 33 2.27 -1.93 -5.89
C MET A 33 2.81 -1.13 -7.08
N GLY A 34 4.02 -0.57 -6.95
CA GLY A 34 4.70 0.10 -8.06
C GLY A 34 5.00 -0.84 -9.22
N PHE A 35 5.53 -2.04 -8.94
CA PHE A 35 5.77 -3.06 -9.96
C PHE A 35 4.47 -3.55 -10.59
N ALA A 36 3.43 -3.78 -9.79
CA ALA A 36 2.12 -4.22 -10.25
C ALA A 36 1.56 -3.24 -11.30
N LYS A 37 1.64 -1.93 -11.04
CA LYS A 37 1.21 -0.91 -11.99
C LYS A 37 1.95 -1.01 -13.32
N ASN A 38 3.27 -1.22 -13.29
CA ASN A 38 4.09 -1.33 -14.49
C ASN A 38 3.77 -2.58 -15.33
N VAL A 39 3.20 -3.63 -14.73
CA VAL A 39 2.76 -4.84 -15.44
C VAL A 39 1.25 -4.85 -15.75
N GLY A 40 0.60 -3.69 -15.65
CA GLY A 40 -0.82 -3.51 -15.99
C GLY A 40 -1.82 -3.95 -14.90
N GLN A 41 -1.35 -4.19 -13.68
CA GLN A 41 -2.19 -4.41 -12.51
C GLN A 41 -2.30 -3.13 -11.70
N ASP A 42 -3.38 -2.37 -11.93
CA ASP A 42 -3.65 -1.15 -11.19
C ASP A 42 -4.52 -1.44 -9.96
N PHE A 43 -4.07 -1.00 -8.80
CA PHE A 43 -4.77 -1.10 -7.51
C PHE A 43 -5.02 0.28 -6.88
N PHE A 44 -4.73 1.38 -7.59
CA PHE A 44 -4.92 2.75 -7.12
C PHE A 44 -6.39 3.21 -7.19
N ASP A 45 -7.28 2.38 -7.75
CA ASP A 45 -8.73 2.49 -7.65
C ASP A 45 -9.26 2.13 -6.25
N LEU A 46 -8.48 1.43 -5.44
CA LEU A 46 -8.80 1.09 -4.06
C LEU A 46 -8.32 2.23 -3.12
N PRO A 47 -9.24 2.93 -2.42
CA PRO A 47 -8.94 4.21 -1.78
C PRO A 47 -7.96 4.10 -0.61
N ASN A 48 -8.03 3.04 0.19
CA ASN A 48 -7.17 2.87 1.35
C ASN A 48 -5.77 2.39 0.94
N LEU A 49 -5.68 1.56 -0.10
CA LEU A 49 -4.40 1.20 -0.72
C LEU A 49 -3.74 2.41 -1.38
N SER A 50 -4.52 3.24 -2.07
CA SER A 50 -4.02 4.49 -2.67
C SER A 50 -3.49 5.45 -1.60
N ARG A 51 -4.26 5.67 -0.52
CA ARG A 51 -3.83 6.43 0.67
C ARG A 51 -2.54 5.85 1.25
N PHE A 52 -2.51 4.54 1.49
CA PHE A 52 -1.37 3.84 2.07
C PHE A 52 -0.12 4.04 1.22
N TYR A 53 -0.21 3.83 -0.09
CA TYR A 53 0.92 4.00 -1.00
C TYR A 53 1.48 5.42 -0.92
N ALA A 54 0.62 6.44 -1.04
CA ALA A 54 1.05 7.84 -0.97
C ALA A 54 1.78 8.17 0.35
N VAL A 55 1.30 7.66 1.48
CA VAL A 55 1.93 7.86 2.80
C VAL A 55 3.28 7.16 2.91
N VAL A 56 3.41 5.95 2.36
CA VAL A 56 4.67 5.20 2.40
C VAL A 56 5.70 5.82 1.47
N THR A 57 5.32 6.15 0.23
CA THR A 57 6.26 6.69 -0.77
C THR A 57 6.71 8.11 -0.47
N ALA A 58 5.95 8.90 0.29
CA ALA A 58 6.35 10.24 0.72
C ALA A 58 7.50 10.24 1.74
N ARG A 59 7.88 9.08 2.30
CA ARG A 59 8.97 8.97 3.27
C ARG A 59 10.33 9.14 2.58
N ALA A 60 11.25 9.88 3.22
CA ALA A 60 12.61 10.06 2.72
C ALA A 60 13.38 8.75 2.51
N ALA A 61 13.08 7.69 3.28
CA ALA A 61 13.70 6.37 3.13
C ALA A 61 13.20 5.60 1.89
N PHE A 62 12.14 6.07 1.22
CA PHE A 62 11.58 5.47 0.02
C PHE A 62 12.03 6.18 -1.27
N GLN A 63 12.38 7.47 -1.17
CA GLN A 63 12.89 8.29 -2.28
C GLN A 63 14.38 8.00 -2.52
#